data_AF-A0AAW0SM48-F1
#
_entry.id   AF-A0AAW0SM48-F1
#
_cell.length_a   1.000
_cell.length_b   1.000
_cell.length_c   1.000
_cell.angle_alpha   90.00
_cell.angle_beta   90.00
_cell.angle_gamma   90.00
#
_symmetry.space_group_name_H-M   'P 1'
#
loop_
_entity.id
_entity.type
_entity.pdbx_description
1 polymer ?
#
loop_
_entity_poly.entity_id
_entity_poly.type
_entity_poly.pdbx_seq_one_letter_code
_entity_poly.pdbx_strand_id
1 'polypeptide(L)'
;SVLQEFVTALRDVKKAVDDIHREVSATNEVCVDVKSRLQATKSETRHLIHQTTSLQNRSNKLHMQETVAEAFVRCFQLTPDEVATIKGSTRESPITPEFFTILDKTQKIRSNTKYLLQTGHQNTALDVVEQMNVCREAGLERLYRWCQGQCCSPDPSPLLTQALAALQERPVLFNLVVEEWVVVEDLEEHHDPYSCRHMTPPLHYVGDMLAWVHQPLPSEREAAQSLFAKCSNLDPTEETRSTVASVSESVCRPPRTRIEQTIVTDQRREGGKKPVMLYKISNLLRFYHNTILQVTDAGLLVATLDELHQLSYKMFLYQHCRVK
;
A
#
# COMPACT_ATOMS: atom_id res chain seq x y z
N SER A 1 92.28 -68.81 56.50
CA SER A 1 92.12 -67.70 55.53
C SER A 1 90.76 -67.74 54.85
N VAL A 2 90.22 -68.90 54.47
CA VAL A 2 88.95 -69.04 53.69
C VAL A 2 87.71 -68.44 54.36
N LEU A 3 87.53 -68.61 55.68
CA LEU A 3 86.32 -68.12 56.38
C LEU A 3 86.25 -66.58 56.43
N GLN A 4 87.41 -65.91 56.45
CA GLN A 4 87.49 -64.46 56.58
C GLN A 4 87.20 -63.78 55.23
N GLU A 5 87.70 -64.36 54.13
CA GLU A 5 87.36 -63.95 52.75
C GLU A 5 85.86 -64.14 52.45
N PHE A 6 85.28 -65.24 52.92
CA PHE A 6 83.85 -65.52 52.75
C PHE A 6 82.97 -64.51 53.50
N VAL A 7 83.36 -64.11 54.72
CA VAL A 7 82.65 -63.09 55.51
C VAL A 7 82.77 -61.68 54.89
N THR A 8 83.91 -61.34 54.30
CA THR A 8 84.05 -60.07 53.54
C THR A 8 83.21 -60.08 52.27
N ALA A 9 83.21 -61.16 51.49
CA ALA A 9 82.38 -61.28 50.29
C ALA A 9 80.88 -61.20 50.63
N LEU A 10 80.42 -61.86 51.70
CA LEU A 10 79.04 -61.75 52.20
C LEU A 10 78.69 -60.32 52.66
N ARG A 11 79.65 -59.59 53.23
CA ARG A 11 79.45 -58.20 53.64
C ARG A 11 79.28 -57.28 52.43
N ASP A 12 80.06 -57.48 51.37
CA ASP A 12 79.96 -56.69 50.14
C ASP A 12 78.65 -56.98 49.41
N VAL A 13 78.23 -58.25 49.35
CA VAL A 13 76.91 -58.63 48.81
C VAL A 13 75.79 -58.02 49.64
N LYS A 14 75.88 -58.04 50.98
CA LYS A 14 74.89 -57.37 51.84
C LYS A 14 74.81 -55.88 51.55
N LYS A 15 75.96 -55.21 51.39
CA LYS A 15 76.02 -53.77 51.12
C LYS A 15 75.39 -53.44 49.76
N ALA A 16 75.68 -54.22 48.72
CA ALA A 16 75.06 -54.08 47.42
C ALA A 16 73.53 -54.32 47.47
N VAL A 17 73.07 -55.29 48.28
CA VAL A 17 71.64 -55.54 48.49
C VAL A 17 70.97 -54.40 49.25
N ASP A 18 71.63 -53.84 50.28
CA ASP A 18 71.14 -52.70 51.05
C ASP A 18 71.07 -51.43 50.16
N ASP A 19 72.06 -51.22 49.29
CA ASP A 19 72.10 -50.11 48.33
C ASP A 19 71.00 -50.25 47.26
N ILE A 20 70.82 -51.44 46.69
CA ILE A 20 69.70 -51.74 45.77
C ILE A 20 68.36 -51.54 46.48
N HIS A 21 68.22 -52.01 47.73
CA HIS A 21 67.00 -51.81 48.48
C HIS A 21 66.72 -50.31 48.67
N ARG A 22 67.75 -49.51 48.96
CA ARG A 22 67.62 -48.07 49.14
C ARG A 22 67.22 -47.37 47.83
N GLU A 23 67.81 -47.75 46.70
CA GLU A 23 67.43 -47.24 45.37
C GLU A 23 66.01 -47.64 44.97
N VAL A 24 65.62 -48.89 45.23
CA VAL A 24 64.25 -49.38 44.96
C VAL A 24 63.24 -48.63 45.83
N SER A 25 63.54 -48.41 47.12
CA SER A 25 62.68 -47.62 48.00
C SER A 25 62.55 -46.17 47.53
N ALA A 26 63.65 -45.52 47.15
CA ALA A 26 63.63 -44.16 46.61
C ALA A 26 62.85 -44.07 45.29
N THR A 27 63.03 -45.05 44.40
CA THR A 27 62.29 -45.12 43.13
C THR A 27 60.79 -45.34 43.37
N ASN A 28 60.45 -46.16 44.37
CA ASN A 28 59.06 -46.38 44.76
C ASN A 28 58.42 -45.09 45.33
N GLU A 29 59.13 -44.32 46.15
CA GLU A 29 58.66 -43.02 46.65
C GLU A 29 58.41 -42.03 45.51
N VAL A 30 59.34 -41.91 44.55
CA VAL A 30 59.17 -41.05 43.38
C VAL A 30 57.99 -41.51 42.52
N CYS A 31 57.82 -42.82 42.33
CA CYS A 31 56.69 -43.37 41.57
C CYS A 31 55.35 -43.08 42.25
N VAL A 32 55.29 -43.15 43.59
CA VAL A 32 54.12 -42.75 44.38
C VAL A 32 53.83 -41.25 44.26
N ASP A 33 54.85 -40.40 44.32
CA ASP A 33 54.69 -38.95 44.13
C ASP A 33 54.14 -38.63 42.73
N VAL A 34 54.79 -39.15 41.68
CA VAL A 34 54.35 -38.95 40.28
C VAL A 34 52.94 -39.47 40.08
N LYS A 35 52.58 -40.62 40.67
CA LYS A 35 51.21 -41.16 40.62
C LYS A 35 50.22 -40.24 41.32
N SER A 36 50.57 -39.69 42.48
CA SER A 36 49.70 -38.78 43.22
C SER A 36 49.46 -37.47 42.45
N ARG A 37 50.52 -36.89 41.87
CA ARG A 37 50.45 -35.69 41.03
C ARG A 37 49.64 -35.95 39.77
N LEU A 38 49.84 -37.10 39.11
CA LEU A 38 49.06 -37.50 37.95
C LEU A 38 47.57 -37.62 38.28
N GLN A 39 47.22 -38.19 39.44
CA GLN A 39 45.82 -38.27 39.89
C GLN A 39 45.23 -36.88 40.17
N ALA A 40 45.99 -35.99 40.80
CA ALA A 40 45.58 -34.61 41.04
C ALA A 40 45.37 -33.84 39.72
N THR A 41 46.31 -33.91 38.79
CA THR A 41 46.15 -33.27 37.47
C THR A 41 44.99 -33.89 36.68
N LYS A 42 44.75 -35.20 36.81
CA LYS A 42 43.62 -35.88 36.16
C LYS A 42 42.28 -35.42 36.72
N SER A 43 42.15 -35.22 38.03
CA SER A 43 40.91 -34.71 38.64
C SER A 43 40.67 -33.24 38.25
N GLU A 44 41.72 -32.42 38.27
CA GLU A 44 41.66 -31.02 37.85
C GLU A 44 41.30 -30.88 36.37
N THR A 45 41.92 -31.67 35.49
CA THR A 45 41.59 -31.70 34.05
C THR A 45 40.14 -32.13 33.82
N ARG A 46 39.66 -33.15 34.55
CA ARG A 46 38.25 -33.55 34.49
C ARG A 46 37.31 -32.43 34.93
N HIS A 47 37.65 -31.74 36.01
CA HIS A 47 36.87 -30.61 36.49
C HIS A 47 36.81 -29.48 35.46
N LEU A 48 37.95 -29.12 34.85
CA LEU A 48 38.01 -28.14 33.77
C LEU A 48 37.17 -28.57 32.56
N ILE A 49 37.26 -29.83 32.11
CA ILE A 49 36.43 -30.37 31.02
C ILE A 49 34.93 -30.26 31.38
N HIS A 50 34.55 -30.58 32.61
CA HIS A 50 33.16 -30.42 33.07
C HIS A 50 32.70 -28.96 33.07
N GLN A 51 33.54 -28.03 33.52
CA GLN A 51 33.23 -26.60 33.47
C GLN A 51 33.12 -26.09 32.04
N THR A 52 34.07 -26.46 31.16
CA THR A 52 34.05 -26.08 29.74
C THR A 52 32.82 -26.62 29.03
N THR A 53 32.46 -27.90 29.23
CA THR A 53 31.25 -28.49 28.63
C THR A 53 29.96 -27.84 29.17
N SER A 54 29.91 -27.53 30.46
CA SER A 54 28.79 -26.79 31.07
C SER A 54 28.63 -25.39 30.48
N LEU A 55 29.73 -24.64 30.37
CA LEU A 55 29.75 -23.32 29.74
C LEU A 55 29.36 -23.39 28.26
N GLN A 56 29.85 -24.40 27.53
CA GLN A 56 29.48 -24.61 26.12
C GLN A 56 27.99 -24.87 25.96
N ASN A 57 27.42 -25.74 26.80
CA ASN A 57 25.98 -26.01 26.78
C ASN A 57 25.16 -24.77 27.12
N ARG A 58 25.62 -23.94 28.06
CA ARG A 58 24.97 -22.69 28.40
C ARG A 58 25.08 -21.66 27.27
N SER A 59 26.24 -21.56 26.62
CA SER A 59 26.44 -20.72 25.43
C SER A 59 25.50 -21.13 24.29
N ASN A 60 25.40 -22.43 24.00
CA ASN A 60 24.50 -22.94 22.96
C ASN A 60 23.03 -22.63 23.27
N LYS A 61 22.60 -22.74 24.54
CA LYS A 61 21.23 -22.38 24.96
C LYS A 61 20.97 -20.88 24.78
N LEU A 62 21.92 -20.03 25.17
CA LEU A 62 21.80 -18.58 25.02
C LEU A 62 21.74 -18.19 23.54
N HIS A 63 22.56 -18.80 22.69
CA HIS A 63 22.55 -18.54 21.26
C HIS A 63 21.23 -18.98 20.58
N MET A 64 20.66 -20.11 21.01
CA MET A 64 19.33 -20.52 20.55
C MET A 64 18.25 -19.53 21.00
N GLN A 65 18.31 -19.05 22.25
CA GLN A 65 17.37 -18.04 22.76
C GLN A 65 17.49 -16.70 22.02
N GLU A 66 18.71 -16.26 21.71
CA GLU A 66 19.00 -15.09 20.89
C GLU A 66 18.39 -15.23 19.48
N THR A 67 18.64 -16.36 18.81
CA THR A 67 18.09 -16.63 17.47
C THR A 67 16.56 -16.60 17.46
N VAL A 68 15.92 -17.17 18.49
CA VAL A 68 14.46 -17.15 18.64
C VAL A 68 13.95 -15.74 18.92
N ALA A 69 14.63 -14.98 19.78
CA ALA A 69 14.25 -13.60 20.08
C ALA A 69 14.38 -12.70 18.85
N GLU A 70 15.45 -12.84 18.06
CA GLU A 70 15.63 -12.13 16.79
C GLU A 70 14.53 -12.47 15.77
N ALA A 71 14.22 -13.76 15.63
CA ALA A 71 13.13 -14.21 14.77
C ALA A 71 11.78 -13.65 15.23
N PHE A 72 11.54 -13.60 16.54
CA PHE A 72 10.33 -13.03 17.11
C PHE A 72 10.19 -11.53 16.80
N VAL A 73 11.25 -10.75 17.05
CA VAL A 73 11.27 -9.30 16.75
C VAL A 73 11.02 -9.06 15.26
N ARG A 74 11.70 -9.81 14.37
CA ARG A 74 11.54 -9.67 12.92
C ARG A 74 10.11 -9.98 12.43
N CYS A 75 9.41 -10.90 13.09
CA CYS A 75 8.08 -11.34 12.70
C CYS A 75 6.95 -10.49 13.27
N PHE A 76 7.16 -9.82 14.42
CA PHE A 76 6.11 -9.14 15.17
C PHE A 76 6.35 -7.65 15.42
N GLN A 77 7.50 -7.11 15.02
CA GLN A 77 7.82 -5.68 15.16
C GLN A 77 8.31 -5.09 13.86
N LEU A 78 7.98 -3.82 13.64
CA LEU A 78 8.58 -2.98 12.62
C LEU A 78 9.85 -2.33 13.18
N THR A 79 10.88 -2.19 12.36
CA THR A 79 12.07 -1.44 12.78
C THR A 79 11.72 0.05 12.95
N PRO A 80 12.45 0.79 13.80
CA PRO A 80 12.20 2.23 13.98
C PRO A 80 12.29 3.00 12.65
N ASP A 81 13.17 2.59 11.75
CA ASP A 81 13.30 3.17 10.40
C ASP A 81 12.06 2.91 9.54
N GLU A 82 11.51 1.69 9.59
CA GLU A 82 10.27 1.34 8.88
C GLU A 82 9.07 2.14 9.41
N VAL A 83 9.00 2.34 10.72
CA VAL A 83 7.97 3.18 11.35
C VAL A 83 8.13 4.64 10.93
N ALA A 84 9.37 5.14 10.83
CA ALA A 84 9.65 6.49 10.33
C ALA A 84 9.27 6.64 8.86
N THR A 85 9.48 5.62 8.02
CA THR A 85 9.06 5.62 6.62
C THR A 85 7.55 5.64 6.46
N ILE A 86 6.79 4.95 7.32
CA ILE A 86 5.32 4.99 7.30
C ILE A 86 4.80 6.34 7.82
N LYS A 87 5.17 6.71 9.05
CA LYS A 87 4.63 7.90 9.74
C LYS A 87 5.16 9.21 9.14
N GLY A 88 6.33 9.14 8.49
CA GLY A 88 7.05 10.28 7.95
C GLY A 88 7.83 11.00 9.04
N SER A 89 9.11 11.27 8.80
CA SER A 89 9.90 12.16 9.65
C SER A 89 9.45 13.61 9.54
N THR A 90 8.84 13.98 8.41
CA THR A 90 8.28 15.31 8.12
C THR A 90 6.96 15.16 7.36
N ARG A 91 6.09 16.18 7.43
CA ARG A 91 4.75 16.17 6.82
C ARG A 91 4.77 16.01 5.28
N GLU A 92 5.89 16.27 4.63
CA GLU A 92 6.05 16.32 3.16
C GLU A 92 7.08 15.31 2.62
N SER A 93 7.48 14.33 3.42
CA SER A 93 8.38 13.28 2.95
C SER A 93 7.76 12.54 1.74
N PRO A 94 8.48 12.39 0.61
CA PRO A 94 7.95 11.79 -0.61
C PRO A 94 7.56 10.33 -0.37
N ILE A 95 6.50 9.88 -1.06
CA ILE A 95 6.09 8.47 -1.04
C ILE A 95 6.97 7.70 -2.02
N THR A 96 7.77 6.79 -1.48
CA THR A 96 8.65 5.88 -2.23
C THR A 96 7.97 4.52 -2.41
N PRO A 97 8.41 3.68 -3.36
CA PRO A 97 7.91 2.30 -3.48
C PRO A 97 8.10 1.47 -2.20
N GLU A 98 9.12 1.81 -1.38
CA GLU A 98 9.36 1.20 -0.07
C GLU A 98 8.22 1.42 0.92
N PHE A 99 7.49 2.54 0.81
CA PHE A 99 6.32 2.78 1.66
C PHE A 99 5.29 1.65 1.52
N PHE A 100 5.02 1.22 0.28
CA PHE A 100 4.05 0.15 0.00
C PHE A 100 4.53 -1.21 0.50
N THR A 101 5.82 -1.51 0.39
CA THR A 101 6.37 -2.79 0.88
C THR A 101 6.27 -2.89 2.40
N ILE A 102 6.48 -1.78 3.11
CA ILE A 102 6.32 -1.71 4.58
C ILE A 102 4.84 -1.74 4.98
N LEU A 103 3.96 -1.12 4.19
CA LEU A 103 2.52 -1.18 4.38
C LEU A 103 2.00 -2.64 4.25
N ASP A 104 2.51 -3.40 3.27
CA ASP A 104 2.24 -4.84 3.13
C ASP A 104 2.85 -5.65 4.26
N LYS A 105 4.07 -5.31 4.70
CA LYS A 105 4.71 -5.94 5.86
C LYS A 105 3.85 -5.78 7.12
N THR A 106 3.26 -4.62 7.33
CA THR A 106 2.34 -4.34 8.46
C THR A 106 1.14 -5.30 8.43
N GLN A 107 0.57 -5.56 7.26
CA GLN A 107 -0.53 -6.52 7.09
C GLN A 107 -0.09 -7.97 7.33
N LYS A 108 1.12 -8.33 6.90
CA LYS A 108 1.73 -9.65 7.18
C LYS A 108 1.96 -9.86 8.67
N ILE A 109 2.49 -8.86 9.39
CA ILE A 109 2.69 -8.91 10.84
C ILE A 109 1.36 -9.12 11.55
N ARG A 110 0.33 -8.34 11.19
CA ARG A 110 -1.02 -8.50 11.76
C ARG A 110 -1.59 -9.91 11.51
N SER A 111 -1.34 -10.49 10.33
CA SER A 111 -1.76 -11.86 10.01
C SER A 111 -1.01 -12.91 10.84
N ASN A 112 0.30 -12.71 11.05
CA ASN A 112 1.14 -13.58 11.88
C ASN A 112 0.68 -13.60 13.34
N THR A 113 0.04 -12.53 13.83
CA THR A 113 -0.49 -12.49 15.20
C THR A 113 -1.51 -13.61 15.48
N LYS A 114 -2.13 -14.19 14.45
CA LYS A 114 -2.97 -15.39 14.60
C LYS A 114 -2.22 -16.54 15.25
N TYR A 115 -0.92 -16.70 14.99
CA TYR A 115 -0.09 -17.72 15.63
C TYR A 115 0.08 -17.46 17.14
N LEU A 116 0.28 -16.19 17.55
CA LEU A 116 0.40 -15.83 18.98
C LEU A 116 -0.91 -16.07 19.76
N LEU A 117 -2.05 -15.82 19.11
CA LEU A 117 -3.36 -16.12 19.66
C LEU A 117 -3.56 -17.62 19.87
N GLN A 118 -3.07 -18.45 18.94
CA GLN A 118 -3.14 -19.92 19.03
C GLN A 118 -2.22 -20.49 20.12
N THR A 119 -1.07 -19.86 20.37
CA THR A 119 -0.11 -20.31 21.40
C THR A 119 -0.44 -19.81 22.81
N GLY A 120 -1.51 -19.02 22.98
CA GLY A 120 -1.97 -18.53 24.28
C GLY A 120 -1.36 -17.20 24.74
N HIS A 121 -0.63 -16.50 23.88
CA HIS A 121 -0.04 -15.18 24.17
C HIS A 121 -1.00 -14.05 23.75
N GLN A 122 -2.18 -13.99 24.37
CA GLN A 122 -3.26 -13.08 23.95
C GLN A 122 -2.92 -11.59 24.11
N ASN A 123 -2.35 -11.17 25.25
CA ASN A 123 -2.06 -9.75 25.49
C ASN A 123 -1.03 -9.21 24.49
N THR A 124 0.09 -9.91 24.32
CA THR A 124 1.11 -9.55 23.33
C THR A 124 0.56 -9.53 21.91
N ALA A 125 -0.33 -10.45 21.58
CA ALA A 125 -1.01 -10.44 20.29
C ALA A 125 -1.87 -9.17 20.10
N LEU A 126 -2.66 -8.80 21.10
CA LEU A 126 -3.48 -7.59 21.05
C LEU A 126 -2.61 -6.32 20.92
N ASP A 127 -1.53 -6.22 21.71
CA ASP A 127 -0.61 -5.09 21.68
C ASP A 127 0.04 -4.92 20.29
N VAL A 128 0.50 -6.02 19.68
CA VAL A 128 1.08 -6.00 18.33
C VAL A 128 0.04 -5.58 17.30
N VAL A 129 -1.19 -6.11 17.38
CA VAL A 129 -2.26 -5.74 16.45
C VAL A 129 -2.63 -4.26 16.58
N GLU A 130 -2.73 -3.74 17.80
CA GLU A 130 -3.00 -2.33 18.05
C GLU A 130 -1.87 -1.45 17.48
N GLN A 131 -0.61 -1.77 17.76
CA GLN A 131 0.54 -1.04 17.22
C GLN A 131 0.57 -1.05 15.69
N MET A 132 0.28 -2.19 15.06
CA MET A 132 0.22 -2.30 13.60
C MET A 132 -0.95 -1.53 13.01
N ASN A 133 -2.11 -1.52 13.67
CA ASN A 133 -3.27 -0.73 13.25
C ASN A 133 -2.97 0.77 13.32
N VAL A 134 -2.36 1.26 14.41
CA VAL A 134 -1.98 2.67 14.56
C VAL A 134 -0.98 3.09 13.47
N CYS A 135 0.02 2.24 13.18
CA CYS A 135 0.96 2.52 12.10
C CYS A 135 0.26 2.53 10.73
N ARG A 136 -0.66 1.60 10.50
CA ARG A 136 -1.42 1.51 9.25
C ARG A 136 -2.32 2.72 9.02
N GLU A 137 -3.09 3.14 10.02
CA GLU A 137 -3.94 4.34 9.95
C GLU A 137 -3.11 5.58 9.63
N ALA A 138 -1.99 5.78 10.35
CA ALA A 138 -1.08 6.88 10.07
C ALA A 138 -0.52 6.85 8.64
N GLY A 139 -0.19 5.65 8.13
CA GLY A 139 0.23 5.46 6.75
C GLY A 139 -0.85 5.81 5.74
N LEU A 140 -2.09 5.32 5.94
CA LEU A 140 -3.22 5.58 5.03
C LEU A 140 -3.62 7.07 5.02
N GLU A 141 -3.61 7.75 6.17
CA GLU A 141 -3.86 9.19 6.19
C GLU A 141 -2.77 9.99 5.47
N ARG A 142 -1.51 9.58 5.58
CA ARG A 142 -0.41 10.22 4.86
C ARG A 142 -0.53 9.97 3.36
N LEU A 143 -0.88 8.75 2.98
CA LEU A 143 -1.14 8.36 1.59
C LEU A 143 -2.29 9.18 1.00
N TYR A 144 -3.37 9.37 1.77
CA TYR A 144 -4.49 10.26 1.41
C TYR A 144 -3.99 11.67 1.12
N ARG A 145 -3.32 12.33 2.08
CA ARG A 145 -2.80 13.71 1.89
C ARG A 145 -1.88 13.85 0.68
N TRP A 146 -1.04 12.85 0.43
CA TRP A 146 -0.19 12.82 -0.75
C TRP A 146 -1.01 12.69 -2.04
N CYS A 147 -2.04 11.84 -2.07
CA CYS A 147 -2.95 11.72 -3.21
C CYS A 147 -3.65 13.05 -3.51
N GLN A 148 -4.12 13.78 -2.48
CA GLN A 148 -4.73 15.11 -2.67
C GLN A 148 -3.78 16.06 -3.42
N GLY A 149 -2.50 16.05 -3.05
CA GLY A 149 -1.47 16.87 -3.72
C GLY A 149 -1.13 16.41 -5.14
N GLN A 150 -1.29 15.12 -5.45
CA GLN A 150 -1.07 14.57 -6.78
C GLN A 150 -2.26 14.79 -7.72
N CYS A 151 -3.51 14.79 -7.20
CA CYS A 151 -4.69 15.08 -8.00
C CYS A 151 -4.63 16.49 -8.61
N CYS A 152 -4.06 17.47 -7.89
CA CYS A 152 -3.86 18.83 -8.38
C CYS A 152 -2.61 19.01 -9.27
N SER A 153 -1.81 17.96 -9.49
CA SER A 153 -0.58 18.06 -10.26
C SER A 153 -0.79 17.62 -11.71
N PRO A 154 -0.24 18.35 -12.70
CA PRO A 154 -0.46 18.05 -14.13
C PRO A 154 0.20 16.75 -14.60
N ASP A 155 1.24 16.27 -13.89
CA ASP A 155 1.94 15.02 -14.16
C ASP A 155 1.81 14.08 -12.96
N PRO A 156 0.72 13.29 -12.86
CA PRO A 156 0.50 12.41 -11.72
C PRO A 156 1.57 11.31 -11.68
N SER A 157 2.14 11.08 -10.49
CA SER A 157 3.10 10.01 -10.27
C SER A 157 2.48 8.64 -10.61
N PRO A 158 3.24 7.70 -11.22
CA PRO A 158 2.75 6.34 -11.48
C PRO A 158 2.42 5.56 -10.19
N LEU A 159 2.85 6.07 -9.02
CA LEU A 159 2.50 5.54 -7.71
C LEU A 159 1.07 5.88 -7.29
N LEU A 160 0.38 6.82 -7.94
CA LEU A 160 -1.00 7.21 -7.61
C LEU A 160 -1.98 6.03 -7.75
N THR A 161 -1.85 5.25 -8.83
CA THR A 161 -2.65 4.03 -9.05
C THR A 161 -2.46 3.01 -7.93
N GLN A 162 -1.22 2.88 -7.43
CA GLN A 162 -0.88 1.98 -6.33
C GLN A 162 -1.36 2.53 -4.99
N ALA A 163 -1.34 3.85 -4.81
CA ALA A 163 -1.86 4.54 -3.65
C ALA A 163 -3.37 4.36 -3.50
N LEU A 164 -4.12 4.54 -4.60
CA LEU A 164 -5.57 4.33 -4.61
C LEU A 164 -5.94 2.88 -4.34
N ALA A 165 -5.20 1.92 -4.90
CA ALA A 165 -5.39 0.51 -4.60
C ALA A 165 -5.22 0.21 -3.09
N ALA A 166 -4.22 0.80 -2.44
CA ALA A 166 -4.02 0.65 -1.00
C ALA A 166 -5.09 1.37 -0.15
N LEU A 167 -5.64 2.48 -0.64
CA LEU A 167 -6.74 3.21 0.02
C LEU A 167 -8.08 2.45 -0.02
N GLN A 168 -8.24 1.44 -0.87
CA GLN A 168 -9.49 0.64 -0.93
C GLN A 168 -9.84 -0.04 0.40
N GLU A 169 -8.88 -0.24 1.30
CA GLU A 169 -9.15 -0.77 2.66
C GLU A 169 -9.94 0.19 3.56
N ARG A 170 -9.96 1.47 3.20
CA ARG A 170 -10.70 2.54 3.87
C ARG A 170 -11.55 3.25 2.81
N PRO A 171 -12.75 2.71 2.49
CA PRO A 171 -13.57 3.21 1.39
C PRO A 171 -13.93 4.70 1.52
N VAL A 172 -14.03 5.22 2.76
CA VAL A 172 -14.26 6.66 3.01
C VAL A 172 -13.12 7.53 2.45
N LEU A 173 -11.86 7.16 2.72
CA LEU A 173 -10.71 7.93 2.21
C LEU A 173 -10.58 7.78 0.70
N PHE A 174 -10.84 6.59 0.17
CA PHE A 174 -10.86 6.34 -1.27
C PHE A 174 -11.89 7.25 -1.97
N ASN A 175 -13.14 7.26 -1.51
CA ASN A 175 -14.20 8.09 -2.10
C ASN A 175 -13.86 9.58 -2.05
N LEU A 176 -13.28 10.07 -0.96
CA LEU A 176 -12.85 11.47 -0.86
C LEU A 176 -11.80 11.84 -1.91
N VAL A 177 -10.82 10.97 -2.19
CA VAL A 177 -9.82 11.22 -3.25
C VAL A 177 -10.47 11.22 -4.62
N VAL A 178 -11.42 10.32 -4.87
CA VAL A 178 -12.15 10.27 -6.14
C VAL A 178 -13.01 11.53 -6.32
N GLU A 179 -13.71 11.97 -5.28
CA GLU A 179 -14.49 13.22 -5.30
C GLU A 179 -13.60 14.44 -5.55
N GLU A 180 -12.42 14.52 -4.94
CA GLU A 180 -11.46 15.61 -5.18
C GLU A 180 -10.92 15.59 -6.61
N TRP A 181 -10.63 14.41 -7.16
CA TRP A 181 -10.20 14.28 -8.56
C TRP A 181 -11.25 14.81 -9.54
N VAL A 182 -12.53 14.48 -9.29
CA VAL A 182 -13.67 14.98 -10.07
C VAL A 182 -13.75 16.52 -10.06
N VAL A 183 -13.39 17.16 -8.94
CA VAL A 183 -13.42 18.63 -8.79
C VAL A 183 -12.21 19.31 -9.44
N VAL A 184 -11.05 18.64 -9.54
CA VAL A 184 -9.87 19.22 -10.20
C VAL A 184 -10.00 19.19 -11.71
N GLU A 185 -10.58 18.12 -12.26
CA GLU A 185 -10.87 18.02 -13.70
C GLU A 185 -12.09 18.82 -14.13
N ASP A 186 -12.66 19.64 -13.24
CA ASP A 186 -13.82 20.45 -13.56
C ASP A 186 -13.55 21.24 -14.85
N LEU A 187 -14.23 20.84 -15.91
CA LEU A 187 -13.96 21.24 -17.30
C LEU A 187 -14.24 22.74 -17.53
N GLU A 188 -14.55 23.49 -16.47
CA GLU A 188 -14.72 24.93 -16.45
C GLU A 188 -13.45 25.70 -16.88
N GLU A 189 -12.25 25.14 -16.68
CA GLU A 189 -11.01 25.78 -17.18
C GLU A 189 -10.85 25.71 -18.71
N HIS A 190 -11.66 24.89 -19.41
CA HIS A 190 -11.79 24.93 -20.87
C HIS A 190 -12.67 26.12 -21.29
N HIS A 191 -12.16 27.31 -20.99
CA HIS A 191 -12.39 28.61 -21.62
C HIS A 191 -13.71 28.71 -22.38
N ASP A 192 -14.79 29.17 -21.71
CA ASP A 192 -16.13 29.41 -22.29
C ASP A 192 -16.06 29.84 -23.77
N PRO A 193 -16.25 28.91 -24.73
CA PRO A 193 -16.15 29.22 -26.16
C PRO A 193 -17.21 30.20 -26.66
N TYR A 194 -18.17 30.60 -25.81
CA TYR A 194 -19.50 31.03 -26.25
C TYR A 194 -19.79 32.52 -26.05
N SER A 195 -18.76 33.35 -25.88
CA SER A 195 -18.93 34.82 -25.91
C SER A 195 -19.48 35.34 -27.26
N CYS A 196 -19.48 34.52 -28.32
CA CYS A 196 -19.96 34.88 -29.66
C CYS A 196 -21.39 34.39 -29.97
N ARG A 197 -22.35 34.57 -29.04
CA ARG A 197 -23.78 34.24 -29.24
C ARG A 197 -24.43 34.94 -30.45
N HIS A 198 -23.82 36.02 -30.95
CA HIS A 198 -24.47 36.96 -31.87
C HIS A 198 -24.22 36.69 -33.36
N MET A 199 -23.34 35.75 -33.75
CA MET A 199 -23.00 35.49 -35.17
C MET A 199 -23.25 34.06 -35.66
N THR A 200 -23.54 33.11 -34.77
CA THR A 200 -23.66 31.69 -35.14
C THR A 200 -25.13 31.27 -35.29
N PRO A 201 -25.51 30.53 -36.35
CA PRO A 201 -26.85 29.98 -36.50
C PRO A 201 -27.23 29.10 -35.30
N PRO A 202 -28.49 29.15 -34.81
CA PRO A 202 -28.92 28.42 -33.60
C PRO A 202 -28.60 26.92 -33.58
N LEU A 203 -28.65 26.26 -34.75
CA LEU A 203 -28.31 24.84 -34.86
C LEU A 203 -26.82 24.57 -34.68
N HIS A 204 -25.97 25.41 -35.26
CA HIS A 204 -24.52 25.30 -35.10
C HIS A 204 -24.13 25.60 -33.66
N TYR A 205 -24.69 26.66 -33.07
CA TYR A 205 -24.44 27.00 -31.67
C TYR A 205 -24.79 25.86 -30.70
N VAL A 206 -25.93 25.19 -30.88
CA VAL A 206 -26.29 24.01 -30.07
C VAL A 206 -25.37 22.83 -30.36
N GLY A 207 -24.95 22.64 -31.62
CA GLY A 207 -23.97 21.61 -31.99
C GLY A 207 -22.61 21.81 -31.35
N ASP A 208 -22.10 23.04 -31.33
CA ASP A 208 -20.83 23.40 -30.71
C ASP A 208 -20.89 23.17 -29.19
N MET A 209 -21.99 23.56 -28.54
CA MET A 209 -22.22 23.29 -27.11
C MET A 209 -22.21 21.80 -26.79
N LEU A 210 -22.87 20.99 -27.59
CA LEU A 210 -22.91 19.54 -27.35
C LEU A 210 -21.56 18.87 -27.68
N ALA A 211 -20.86 19.36 -28.71
CA ALA A 211 -19.52 18.88 -29.05
C ALA A 211 -18.52 19.18 -27.93
N TRP A 212 -18.58 20.37 -27.33
CA TRP A 212 -17.71 20.75 -26.21
C TRP A 212 -17.92 19.88 -24.97
N VAL A 213 -19.16 19.51 -24.65
CA VAL A 213 -19.42 18.56 -23.55
C VAL A 213 -18.97 17.16 -23.91
N HIS A 214 -19.20 16.71 -25.15
CA HIS A 214 -18.90 15.35 -25.57
C HIS A 214 -17.39 15.09 -25.74
N GLN A 215 -16.63 16.06 -26.23
CA GLN A 215 -15.23 15.90 -26.61
C GLN A 215 -14.30 15.42 -25.47
N PRO A 216 -14.39 15.92 -24.22
CA PRO A 216 -13.54 15.47 -23.12
C PRO A 216 -13.97 14.12 -22.53
N LEU A 217 -15.23 13.68 -22.67
CA LEU A 217 -15.72 12.48 -21.98
C LEU A 217 -14.91 11.19 -22.28
N PRO A 218 -14.45 10.92 -23.52
CA PRO A 218 -13.60 9.78 -23.80
C PRO A 218 -12.24 9.86 -23.09
N SER A 219 -11.60 11.04 -23.02
CA SER A 219 -10.33 11.20 -22.32
C SER A 219 -10.50 11.06 -20.81
N GLU A 220 -11.58 11.59 -20.22
CA GLU A 220 -11.87 11.40 -18.80
C GLU A 220 -12.10 9.93 -18.46
N ARG A 221 -12.77 9.21 -19.35
CA ARG A 221 -12.96 7.77 -19.20
C ARG A 221 -11.64 7.02 -19.22
N GLU A 222 -10.72 7.35 -20.13
CA GLU A 222 -9.39 6.72 -20.19
C GLU A 222 -8.55 7.07 -18.95
N ALA A 223 -8.62 8.33 -18.47
CA ALA A 223 -7.96 8.78 -17.27
C ALA A 223 -8.47 8.05 -16.02
N ALA A 224 -9.79 7.96 -15.83
CA ALA A 224 -10.41 7.21 -14.75
C ALA A 224 -10.07 5.70 -14.81
N GLN A 225 -10.06 5.10 -16.01
CA GLN A 225 -9.65 3.69 -16.18
C GLN A 225 -8.19 3.47 -15.77
N SER A 226 -7.30 4.38 -16.17
CA SER A 226 -5.89 4.33 -15.79
C SER A 226 -5.73 4.48 -14.26
N LEU A 227 -6.50 5.38 -13.66
CA LEU A 227 -6.50 5.66 -12.23
C LEU A 227 -6.89 4.41 -11.41
N PHE A 228 -7.92 3.69 -11.85
CA PHE A 228 -8.43 2.48 -11.20
C PHE A 228 -7.75 1.17 -11.65
N ALA A 229 -6.73 1.23 -12.51
CA ALA A 229 -6.13 0.02 -13.10
C ALA A 229 -5.57 -1.01 -12.11
N LYS A 230 -5.18 -0.58 -10.90
CA LYS A 230 -4.65 -1.45 -9.83
C LYS A 230 -5.66 -1.75 -8.71
N CYS A 231 -6.87 -1.22 -8.81
CA CYS A 231 -7.93 -1.44 -7.84
C CYS A 231 -8.52 -2.85 -8.00
N SER A 232 -8.55 -3.65 -6.92
CA SER A 232 -9.01 -5.04 -6.96
C SER A 232 -10.33 -5.29 -6.23
N ASN A 233 -10.70 -4.41 -5.29
CA ASN A 233 -11.89 -4.61 -4.42
C ASN A 233 -13.19 -4.04 -4.99
N LEU A 234 -13.14 -3.45 -6.17
CA LEU A 234 -14.22 -2.70 -6.81
C LEU A 234 -14.34 -3.16 -8.28
N ASP A 235 -15.50 -3.00 -8.91
CA ASP A 235 -15.67 -3.33 -10.33
C ASP A 235 -15.21 -2.13 -11.17
N PRO A 236 -13.95 -2.10 -11.64
CA PRO A 236 -13.34 -0.90 -12.20
C PRO A 236 -14.17 -0.26 -13.32
N THR A 237 -15.02 -1.04 -13.99
CA THR A 237 -15.94 -0.55 -15.01
C THR A 237 -17.04 0.35 -14.43
N GLU A 238 -17.66 -0.04 -13.32
CA GLU A 238 -18.75 0.70 -12.66
C GLU A 238 -18.23 1.96 -11.98
N GLU A 239 -17.10 1.89 -11.25
CA GLU A 239 -16.53 3.11 -10.66
C GLU A 239 -16.05 4.09 -11.72
N THR A 240 -15.42 3.63 -12.80
CA THR A 240 -15.06 4.50 -13.94
C THR A 240 -16.32 5.23 -14.46
N ARG A 241 -17.41 4.49 -14.71
CA ARG A 241 -18.66 5.09 -15.21
C ARG A 241 -19.22 6.11 -14.22
N SER A 242 -19.25 5.77 -12.92
CA SER A 242 -19.76 6.65 -11.87
C SER A 242 -18.92 7.93 -11.74
N THR A 243 -17.59 7.83 -11.82
CA THR A 243 -16.70 8.99 -11.76
C THR A 243 -16.89 9.88 -12.99
N VAL A 244 -16.92 9.33 -14.20
CA VAL A 244 -17.16 10.10 -15.44
C VAL A 244 -18.55 10.74 -15.43
N ALA A 245 -19.56 10.06 -14.90
CA ALA A 245 -20.89 10.64 -14.72
C ALA A 245 -20.84 11.85 -13.78
N SER A 246 -20.11 11.75 -12.66
CA SER A 246 -19.90 12.84 -11.69
C SER A 246 -19.19 14.06 -12.31
N VAL A 247 -18.09 13.83 -13.05
CA VAL A 247 -17.37 14.88 -13.81
C VAL A 247 -18.32 15.55 -14.81
N SER A 248 -19.19 14.78 -15.46
CA SER A 248 -20.14 15.33 -16.43
C SER A 248 -21.25 16.18 -15.79
N GLU A 249 -21.50 16.07 -14.48
CA GLU A 249 -22.52 16.86 -13.79
C GLU A 249 -22.11 18.31 -13.59
N SER A 250 -20.83 18.57 -13.34
CA SER A 250 -20.32 19.93 -13.14
C SER A 250 -20.53 20.78 -14.41
N VAL A 251 -20.34 20.16 -15.57
CA VAL A 251 -20.49 20.76 -16.91
C VAL A 251 -21.95 20.88 -17.37
N CYS A 252 -22.90 20.28 -16.64
CA CYS A 252 -24.29 20.17 -17.09
C CYS A 252 -25.07 21.50 -17.06
N ARG A 253 -24.76 22.42 -16.13
CA ARG A 253 -25.52 23.66 -15.95
C ARG A 253 -25.40 24.65 -17.12
N PRO A 254 -24.20 25.00 -17.62
CA PRO A 254 -24.05 25.94 -18.74
C PRO A 254 -24.81 25.54 -20.03
N PRO A 255 -24.68 24.30 -20.58
CA PRO A 255 -25.38 23.90 -21.80
C PRO A 255 -26.89 23.85 -21.58
N ARG A 256 -27.36 23.41 -20.41
CA ARG A 256 -28.80 23.41 -20.08
C ARG A 256 -29.42 24.78 -20.27
N THR A 257 -28.91 25.80 -19.57
CA THR A 257 -29.47 27.15 -19.63
C THR A 257 -29.36 27.75 -21.02
N ARG A 258 -28.25 27.54 -21.73
CA ARG A 258 -28.00 28.16 -23.05
C ARG A 258 -28.79 27.52 -24.17
N ILE A 259 -28.94 26.20 -24.18
CA ILE A 259 -29.76 25.48 -25.16
C ILE A 259 -31.23 25.77 -24.91
N GLU A 260 -31.69 25.77 -23.65
CA GLU A 260 -33.06 26.14 -23.29
C GLU A 260 -33.39 27.55 -23.76
N GLN A 261 -32.53 28.54 -23.46
CA GLN A 261 -32.69 29.88 -23.99
C GLN A 261 -32.72 29.87 -25.52
N THR A 262 -31.83 29.13 -26.19
CA THR A 262 -31.86 29.04 -27.65
C THR A 262 -33.19 28.46 -28.16
N ILE A 263 -33.80 27.49 -27.50
CA ILE A 263 -35.10 26.94 -27.89
C ILE A 263 -36.23 27.96 -27.65
N VAL A 264 -36.15 28.76 -26.57
CA VAL A 264 -37.22 29.66 -26.13
C VAL A 264 -37.14 31.07 -26.75
N THR A 265 -35.95 31.65 -26.93
CA THR A 265 -35.75 33.09 -27.21
C THR A 265 -36.02 33.54 -28.66
N ASP A 266 -36.96 32.92 -29.39
CA ASP A 266 -37.26 33.34 -30.78
C ASP A 266 -38.73 33.10 -31.18
N GLN A 267 -39.62 33.13 -30.19
CA GLN A 267 -41.05 32.85 -30.33
C GLN A 267 -41.92 34.10 -30.57
N ARG A 268 -41.40 35.31 -30.29
CA ARG A 268 -42.20 36.56 -30.20
C ARG A 268 -41.96 37.57 -31.31
N ARG A 269 -40.97 37.39 -32.19
CA ARG A 269 -40.76 38.25 -33.36
C ARG A 269 -41.52 37.68 -34.58
N GLU A 270 -42.09 38.57 -35.38
CA GLU A 270 -42.60 38.24 -36.72
C GLU A 270 -41.45 37.62 -37.53
N GLY A 271 -41.55 36.32 -37.84
CA GLY A 271 -40.44 35.53 -38.39
C GLY A 271 -39.75 34.58 -37.40
N GLY A 272 -40.45 34.15 -36.33
CA GLY A 272 -39.93 33.19 -35.36
C GLY A 272 -39.34 31.92 -35.98
N LYS A 273 -38.54 31.18 -35.19
CA LYS A 273 -37.78 30.01 -35.67
C LYS A 273 -38.63 29.07 -36.51
N LYS A 274 -38.15 28.75 -37.72
CA LYS A 274 -38.81 27.79 -38.60
C LYS A 274 -38.97 26.45 -37.86
N PRO A 275 -40.13 25.77 -37.91
CA PRO A 275 -40.33 24.46 -37.28
C PRO A 275 -39.24 23.43 -37.65
N VAL A 276 -38.74 23.51 -38.89
CA VAL A 276 -37.62 22.69 -39.38
C VAL A 276 -36.35 22.84 -38.52
N MET A 277 -36.06 24.03 -37.99
CA MET A 277 -34.89 24.26 -37.13
C MET A 277 -35.06 23.62 -35.76
N LEU A 278 -36.26 23.68 -35.17
CA LEU A 278 -36.55 23.02 -33.89
C LEU A 278 -36.45 21.49 -34.02
N TYR A 279 -36.98 20.93 -35.10
CA TYR A 279 -36.84 19.50 -35.38
C TYR A 279 -35.38 19.07 -35.55
N LYS A 280 -34.56 19.87 -36.26
CA LYS A 280 -33.13 19.62 -36.38
C LYS A 280 -32.40 19.67 -35.04
N ILE A 281 -32.72 20.64 -34.18
CA ILE A 281 -32.16 20.73 -32.81
C ILE A 281 -32.61 19.52 -31.96
N SER A 282 -33.86 19.11 -32.05
CA SER A 282 -34.39 17.94 -31.33
C SER A 282 -33.66 16.65 -31.73
N ASN A 283 -33.42 16.44 -33.02
CA ASN A 283 -32.64 15.29 -33.51
C ASN A 283 -31.18 15.35 -33.07
N LEU A 284 -30.58 16.54 -33.04
CA LEU A 284 -29.20 16.74 -32.58
C LEU A 284 -29.07 16.40 -31.09
N LEU A 285 -30.01 16.86 -30.26
CA LEU A 285 -30.08 16.52 -28.83
C LEU A 285 -30.25 15.02 -28.63
N ARG A 286 -31.09 14.36 -29.45
CA ARG A 286 -31.28 12.91 -29.38
C ARG A 286 -30.02 12.14 -29.77
N PHE A 287 -29.30 12.60 -30.79
CA PHE A 287 -28.02 12.02 -31.19
C PHE A 287 -27.01 12.09 -30.05
N TYR A 288 -26.76 13.29 -29.51
CA TYR A 288 -25.80 13.45 -28.42
C TYR A 288 -26.24 12.78 -27.12
N HIS A 289 -27.53 12.73 -26.80
CA HIS A 289 -28.05 11.92 -25.70
C HIS A 289 -27.59 10.47 -25.83
N ASN A 290 -27.81 9.85 -27.00
CA ASN A 290 -27.43 8.45 -27.21
C ASN A 290 -25.91 8.23 -27.18
N THR A 291 -25.13 9.17 -27.72
CA THR A 291 -23.66 9.08 -27.72
C THR A 291 -23.10 9.23 -26.30
N ILE A 292 -23.58 10.19 -25.53
CA ILE A 292 -23.13 10.42 -24.14
C ILE A 292 -23.60 9.27 -23.24
N LEU A 293 -24.82 8.75 -23.44
CA LEU A 293 -25.33 7.57 -22.75
C LEU A 293 -24.42 6.35 -22.95
N GLN A 294 -23.81 6.16 -24.13
CA GLN A 294 -22.86 5.05 -24.34
C GLN A 294 -21.56 5.19 -23.54
N VAL A 295 -21.22 6.42 -23.13
CA VAL A 295 -19.99 6.70 -22.39
C VAL A 295 -20.25 6.69 -20.88
N THR A 296 -21.36 7.27 -20.42
CA THR A 296 -21.66 7.44 -18.99
C THR A 296 -22.69 6.46 -18.43
N ASP A 297 -23.47 5.77 -19.29
CA ASP A 297 -24.58 4.84 -18.97
C ASP A 297 -25.79 5.49 -18.26
N ALA A 298 -25.54 6.35 -17.27
CA ALA A 298 -26.53 7.17 -16.59
C ALA A 298 -25.88 8.49 -16.10
N GLY A 299 -26.69 9.42 -15.60
CA GLY A 299 -26.20 10.65 -14.98
C GLY A 299 -27.09 11.87 -15.24
N LEU A 300 -26.85 12.95 -14.49
CA LEU A 300 -27.59 14.20 -14.62
C LEU A 300 -27.50 14.79 -16.04
N LEU A 301 -26.34 14.68 -16.70
CA LEU A 301 -26.16 15.16 -18.06
C LEU A 301 -27.09 14.46 -19.06
N VAL A 302 -27.23 13.13 -18.98
CA VAL A 302 -28.14 12.36 -19.84
C VAL A 302 -29.59 12.80 -19.61
N ALA A 303 -30.00 12.92 -18.35
CA ALA A 303 -31.36 13.35 -18.00
C ALA A 303 -31.67 14.77 -18.53
N THR A 304 -30.73 15.71 -18.39
CA THR A 304 -30.93 17.08 -18.89
C THR A 304 -30.98 17.15 -20.42
N LEU A 305 -30.22 16.31 -21.14
CA LEU A 305 -30.33 16.21 -22.60
C LEU A 305 -31.69 15.66 -23.04
N ASP A 306 -32.25 14.70 -22.31
CA ASP A 306 -33.62 14.22 -22.58
C ASP A 306 -34.67 15.30 -22.30
N GLU A 307 -34.56 16.03 -21.18
CA GLU A 307 -35.43 17.18 -20.88
C GLU A 307 -35.40 18.24 -22.00
N LEU A 308 -34.19 18.61 -22.48
CA LEU A 308 -34.02 19.55 -23.58
C LEU A 308 -34.57 19.01 -24.90
N HIS A 309 -34.40 17.71 -25.17
CA HIS A 309 -34.96 17.06 -26.34
C HIS A 309 -36.50 17.14 -26.32
N GLN A 310 -37.11 16.80 -25.18
CA GLN A 310 -38.56 16.90 -24.98
C GLN A 310 -39.07 18.33 -25.11
N LEU A 311 -38.36 19.32 -24.54
CA LEU A 311 -38.66 20.74 -24.67
C LEU A 311 -38.67 21.17 -26.14
N SER A 312 -37.59 20.85 -26.88
CA SER A 312 -37.45 21.17 -28.31
C SER A 312 -38.57 20.55 -29.15
N TYR A 313 -38.91 19.29 -28.88
CA TYR A 313 -39.95 18.56 -29.61
C TYR A 313 -41.36 19.11 -29.32
N LYS A 314 -41.68 19.43 -28.05
CA LYS A 314 -42.95 20.08 -27.69
C LYS A 314 -43.11 21.43 -28.37
N MET A 315 -42.03 22.22 -28.43
CA MET A 315 -42.03 23.51 -29.12
C MET A 315 -42.22 23.38 -30.63
N PHE A 316 -41.61 22.36 -31.25
CA PHE A 316 -41.83 22.04 -32.66
C PHE A 316 -43.30 21.74 -32.95
N LEU A 317 -43.94 20.86 -32.15
CA LEU A 317 -45.35 20.51 -32.31
C LEU A 317 -46.26 21.72 -32.15
N TYR A 318 -46.01 22.55 -31.13
CA TYR A 318 -46.77 23.77 -30.89
C TYR A 318 -46.75 24.72 -32.09
N GLN A 319 -45.57 24.96 -32.68
CA GLN A 319 -45.46 25.84 -33.85
C GLN A 319 -46.06 25.21 -35.12
N HIS A 320 -45.87 23.91 -35.33
CA HIS A 320 -46.43 23.22 -36.49
C HIS A 320 -47.96 23.23 -36.48
N CYS A 321 -48.60 23.08 -35.32
CA CYS A 321 -50.06 23.17 -35.17
C CYS A 321 -50.61 24.60 -35.31
N ARG A 322 -49.78 25.63 -35.16
CA ARG A 322 -50.18 27.05 -35.26
C ARG A 322 -50.09 27.61 -36.69
N VAL A 323 -49.38 26.90 -37.56
CA VAL A 323 -49.15 27.26 -38.99
C VAL A 323 -50.15 26.55 -39.91
N LYS A 324 -50.85 25.52 -39.42
CA LYS A 324 -52.02 24.91 -40.08
C LYS A 324 -53.30 25.60 -39.65
#